data_AF-A0A642UJ31-F1
#
_entry.id   AF-A0A642UJ31-F1
#
_cell.length_a   1.000
_cell.length_b   1.000
_cell.length_c   1.000
_cell.angle_alpha   90.00
_cell.angle_beta   90.00
_cell.angle_gamma   90.00
#
_symmetry.space_group_name_H-M   'P 1'
#
loop_
_entity.id
_entity.type
_entity.pdbx_description
1 polymer ?
#
loop_
_entity_poly.entity_id
_entity_poly.type
_entity_poly.pdbx_seq_one_letter_code
_entity_poly.pdbx_strand_id
1 'polypeptide(L)'
;MERKLLRTKEETEAALKELQMSTSKKAEEHERKMEVLEAERKLLEKQLQQLRRLPDDATVRTQLAFQFPYDVSSKFPAYIWQTWKQDLDDSHFDAQLRHTVSSWSDKNAGFVHEVLSDHTAAALIRHLYMNVPKVIEAYESMPESILKADFFRYLILLARGGTYSDVDTEALQPIPNWIPASVDPMKLGLIVGIEADPDRPDWKDWYARRIQFCQWTIQAKPGHPVLREIVAKITETTLQKKKDGKLNLPGSKERGSDIMDWTGPGVWTDAVFEYFNNRVKSGLHQDVTWRDFTGLKEPKSMSDVLVLPITSFSPGIGQMGAENDNHPLAFVKHKFEGSWKPENERMIT
;
A
#
# COMPACT_ATOMS: atom_id res chain seq x y z
N MET A 1 -12.40 40.42 -56.75
CA MET A 1 -11.63 40.40 -55.49
C MET A 1 -12.05 39.21 -54.63
N GLU A 2 -13.35 38.98 -54.40
CA GLU A 2 -13.90 37.82 -53.67
C GLU A 2 -13.47 36.43 -54.18
N ARG A 3 -13.52 36.17 -55.50
CA ARG A 3 -13.10 34.85 -56.05
C ARG A 3 -11.63 34.50 -55.76
N LYS A 4 -10.77 35.52 -55.66
CA LYS A 4 -9.35 35.34 -55.35
C LYS A 4 -9.20 35.00 -53.86
N LEU A 5 -9.95 35.69 -53.00
CA LEU A 5 -10.00 35.45 -51.56
C LEU A 5 -10.53 34.05 -51.20
N LEU A 6 -11.58 33.59 -51.92
CA LEU A 6 -12.17 32.27 -51.72
C LEU A 6 -11.18 31.14 -52.06
N ARG A 7 -10.47 31.29 -53.18
CA ARG A 7 -9.45 30.33 -53.62
C ARG A 7 -8.26 30.26 -52.67
N THR A 8 -7.81 31.41 -52.17
CA THR A 8 -6.75 31.46 -51.14
C THR A 8 -7.20 30.82 -49.83
N LYS A 9 -8.48 30.98 -49.45
CA LYS A 9 -9.05 30.32 -48.27
C LYS A 9 -9.06 28.79 -48.41
N GLU A 10 -9.51 28.28 -49.56
CA GLU A 10 -9.53 26.85 -49.87
C GLU A 10 -8.11 26.25 -49.90
N GLU A 11 -7.14 26.97 -50.48
CA GLU A 11 -5.73 26.57 -50.48
C GLU A 11 -5.14 26.53 -49.05
N THR A 12 -5.47 27.50 -48.20
CA THR A 12 -5.03 27.49 -46.79
C THR A 12 -5.69 26.39 -45.96
N GLU A 13 -6.96 26.07 -46.19
CA GLU A 13 -7.65 24.97 -45.50
C GLU A 13 -7.08 23.61 -45.92
N ALA A 14 -6.77 23.42 -47.21
CA ALA A 14 -6.12 22.22 -47.71
C ALA A 14 -4.72 22.04 -47.10
N ALA A 15 -3.91 23.11 -47.08
CA ALA A 15 -2.57 23.09 -46.49
C ALA A 15 -2.59 22.80 -44.97
N LEU A 16 -3.57 23.35 -44.25
CA LEU A 16 -3.76 23.09 -42.82
C LEU A 16 -4.11 21.62 -42.55
N LYS A 17 -4.97 21.03 -43.38
CA LYS A 17 -5.38 19.63 -43.27
C LYS A 17 -4.21 18.68 -43.57
N GLU A 18 -3.39 19.00 -44.56
CA GLU A 18 -2.16 18.25 -44.89
C GLU A 18 -1.13 18.34 -43.76
N LEU A 19 -0.97 19.53 -43.17
CA LEU A 19 -0.10 19.72 -42.00
C LEU A 19 -0.58 18.88 -40.81
N GLN A 20 -1.88 18.89 -40.50
CA GLN A 20 -2.50 18.11 -39.43
C GLN A 20 -2.32 16.60 -39.63
N MET A 21 -2.50 16.08 -40.85
CA MET A 21 -2.25 14.67 -41.15
C MET A 21 -0.76 14.31 -40.99
N SER A 22 0.14 15.18 -41.44
CA SER A 22 1.59 14.99 -41.33
C SER A 22 2.03 14.97 -39.85
N THR A 23 1.52 15.88 -39.02
CA THR A 23 1.80 15.87 -37.58
C THR A 23 1.21 14.66 -36.88
N SER A 24 -0.02 14.25 -37.21
CA SER A 24 -0.63 13.02 -36.66
C SER A 24 0.20 11.78 -37.00
N LYS A 25 0.63 11.64 -38.26
CA LYS A 25 1.46 10.50 -38.71
C LYS A 25 2.82 10.48 -38.02
N LYS A 26 3.45 11.65 -37.83
CA LYS A 26 4.70 11.77 -37.07
C LYS A 26 4.51 11.44 -35.59
N ALA A 27 3.39 11.82 -34.99
CA ALA A 27 3.06 11.47 -33.61
C ALA A 27 2.91 9.96 -33.44
N GLU A 28 2.16 9.29 -34.32
CA GLU A 28 2.02 7.83 -34.33
C GLU A 28 3.36 7.11 -34.52
N GLU A 29 4.21 7.61 -35.42
CA GLU A 29 5.55 7.03 -35.64
C GLU A 29 6.46 7.21 -34.40
N HIS A 30 6.36 8.36 -33.73
CA HIS A 30 7.07 8.62 -32.49
C HIS A 30 6.57 7.72 -31.36
N GLU A 31 5.25 7.53 -31.23
CA GLU A 31 4.64 6.65 -30.24
C GLU A 31 5.10 5.19 -30.41
N ARG A 32 5.08 4.67 -31.64
CA ARG A 32 5.63 3.33 -31.95
C ARG A 32 7.11 3.20 -31.61
N LYS A 33 7.91 4.23 -31.89
CA LYS A 33 9.35 4.23 -31.52
C LYS A 33 9.53 4.19 -29.99
N MET A 34 8.71 4.94 -29.25
CA MET A 34 8.73 4.93 -27.79
C MET A 34 8.34 3.56 -27.23
N GLU A 35 7.32 2.90 -27.79
CA GLU A 35 6.94 1.53 -27.40
C GLU A 35 8.08 0.52 -27.60
N VAL A 36 8.76 0.59 -28.75
CA VAL A 36 9.91 -0.29 -29.05
C VAL A 36 11.06 -0.03 -28.09
N LEU A 37 11.41 1.24 -27.86
CA LEU A 37 12.49 1.61 -26.92
C LEU A 37 12.16 1.18 -25.49
N GLU A 38 10.91 1.27 -25.07
CA GLU A 38 10.49 0.84 -23.74
C GLU A 38 10.53 -0.69 -23.60
N ALA A 39 10.17 -1.44 -24.64
CA ALA A 39 10.33 -2.89 -24.67
C ALA A 39 11.81 -3.30 -24.61
N GLU A 40 12.69 -2.60 -25.33
CA GLU A 40 14.14 -2.84 -25.31
C GLU A 40 14.75 -2.48 -23.95
N ARG A 41 14.35 -1.36 -23.34
CA ARG A 41 14.74 -0.99 -21.96
C ARG A 41 14.39 -2.10 -20.97
N LYS A 42 13.17 -2.62 -21.02
CA LYS A 42 12.71 -3.72 -20.15
C LYS A 42 13.55 -4.99 -20.32
N LEU A 43 13.93 -5.32 -21.56
CA LEU A 43 14.78 -6.48 -21.84
C LEU A 43 16.18 -6.32 -21.24
N LEU A 44 16.79 -5.14 -21.46
CA LEU A 44 18.11 -4.80 -20.91
C LEU A 44 18.11 -4.80 -19.38
N GLU A 45 17.08 -4.23 -18.75
CA GLU A 45 16.92 -4.25 -17.28
C GLU A 45 16.86 -5.69 -16.75
N LYS A 46 16.12 -6.57 -17.43
CA LYS A 46 16.02 -7.99 -17.06
C LYS A 46 17.37 -8.71 -17.18
N GLN A 47 18.12 -8.46 -18.26
CA GLN A 47 19.47 -9.02 -18.45
C GLN A 47 20.44 -8.49 -17.38
N LEU A 48 20.40 -7.19 -17.09
CA LEU A 48 21.22 -6.57 -16.05
C LEU A 48 20.91 -7.16 -14.67
N GLN A 49 19.64 -7.44 -14.37
CA GLN A 49 19.23 -8.06 -13.11
C GLN A 49 19.76 -9.50 -12.97
N GLN A 50 19.81 -10.28 -14.06
CA GLN A 50 20.40 -11.62 -14.07
C GLN A 50 21.92 -11.61 -13.85
N LEU A 51 22.60 -10.56 -14.31
CA LEU A 51 24.06 -10.42 -14.18
C LEU A 51 24.50 -9.78 -12.87
N ARG A 52 23.63 -9.03 -12.21
CA ARG A 52 23.92 -8.35 -10.94
C ARG A 52 24.11 -9.39 -9.85
N ARG A 53 25.33 -9.44 -9.30
CA ARG A 53 25.61 -10.06 -8.00
C ARG A 53 25.57 -8.98 -6.94
N LEU A 54 24.83 -9.23 -5.87
CA LEU A 54 24.86 -8.37 -4.70
C LEU A 54 26.22 -8.47 -4.01
N PRO A 55 26.81 -7.36 -3.54
CA PRO A 55 27.92 -7.40 -2.60
C PRO A 55 27.55 -8.20 -1.35
N ASP A 56 28.52 -8.90 -0.75
CA ASP A 56 28.31 -9.69 0.46
C ASP A 56 27.86 -8.81 1.65
N ASP A 57 28.22 -7.53 1.65
CA ASP A 57 27.89 -6.53 2.66
C ASP A 57 26.68 -5.65 2.28
N ALA A 58 25.93 -6.02 1.23
CA ALA A 58 24.77 -5.26 0.78
C ALA A 58 23.78 -4.99 1.92
N THR A 59 23.33 -3.74 2.03
CA THR A 59 22.33 -3.33 3.03
C THR A 59 21.00 -4.05 2.82
N VAL A 60 20.17 -4.16 3.87
CA VAL A 60 18.84 -4.77 3.78
C VAL A 60 18.02 -4.12 2.66
N ARG A 61 18.04 -2.78 2.56
CA ARG A 61 17.39 -2.03 1.47
C ARG A 61 17.86 -2.48 0.08
N THR A 62 19.16 -2.71 -0.10
CA THR A 62 19.74 -3.13 -1.39
C THR A 62 19.33 -4.56 -1.73
N GLN A 63 19.38 -5.47 -0.76
CA GLN A 63 18.95 -6.86 -0.92
C GLN A 63 17.46 -6.93 -1.29
N LEU A 64 16.61 -6.18 -0.58
CA LEU A 64 15.17 -6.11 -0.89
C LEU A 64 14.90 -5.48 -2.26
N ALA A 65 15.64 -4.44 -2.66
CA ALA A 65 15.49 -3.83 -3.98
C ALA A 65 15.87 -4.76 -5.12
N PHE A 66 16.85 -5.63 -4.89
CA PHE A 66 17.30 -6.61 -5.86
C PHE A 66 16.32 -7.79 -5.97
N GLN A 67 15.86 -8.31 -4.82
CA GLN A 67 14.94 -9.44 -4.75
C GLN A 67 13.51 -9.08 -5.21
N PHE A 68 13.04 -7.87 -4.86
CA PHE A 68 11.68 -7.39 -5.16
C PHE A 68 11.74 -6.07 -5.94
N PRO A 69 12.10 -6.12 -7.24
CA PRO A 69 12.12 -4.94 -8.09
C PRO A 69 10.70 -4.36 -8.21
N TYR A 70 10.61 -3.05 -8.36
CA TYR A 70 9.34 -2.37 -8.57
C TYR A 70 9.12 -2.14 -10.06
N ASP A 71 8.07 -2.75 -10.62
CA ASP A 71 7.63 -2.49 -11.99
C ASP A 71 6.38 -1.61 -11.99
N VAL A 72 6.58 -0.34 -12.31
CA VAL A 72 5.51 0.67 -12.40
C VAL A 72 4.44 0.26 -13.41
N SER A 73 4.82 -0.47 -14.47
CA SER A 73 3.92 -0.89 -15.55
C SER A 73 3.10 -2.15 -15.25
N SER A 74 3.38 -2.83 -14.14
CA SER A 74 2.61 -3.99 -13.71
C SER A 74 1.20 -3.59 -13.27
N LYS A 75 0.29 -4.56 -13.14
CA LYS A 75 -1.05 -4.36 -12.57
C LYS A 75 -1.03 -4.73 -11.08
N PHE A 76 -1.98 -4.21 -10.30
CA PHE A 76 -2.25 -4.77 -8.98
C PHE A 76 -2.58 -6.26 -9.11
N PRO A 77 -1.88 -7.16 -8.39
CA PRO A 77 -2.23 -8.57 -8.35
C PRO A 77 -3.63 -8.78 -7.76
N ALA A 78 -4.41 -9.70 -8.32
CA ALA A 78 -5.75 -10.04 -7.84
C ALA A 78 -5.69 -11.04 -6.67
N TYR A 79 -4.93 -10.71 -5.63
CA TYR A 79 -4.82 -11.49 -4.39
C TYR A 79 -5.35 -10.70 -3.21
N ILE A 80 -6.05 -11.37 -2.30
CA ILE A 80 -6.47 -10.85 -1.00
C ILE A 80 -5.79 -11.72 0.06
N TRP A 81 -5.08 -11.08 0.98
CA TRP A 81 -4.36 -11.73 2.06
C TRP A 81 -4.97 -11.33 3.40
N GLN A 82 -5.34 -12.31 4.21
CA GLN A 82 -5.66 -12.13 5.62
C GLN A 82 -4.87 -13.14 6.45
N THR A 83 -4.67 -12.85 7.74
CA THR A 83 -4.02 -13.79 8.67
C THR A 83 -4.84 -13.98 9.92
N TRP A 84 -4.86 -15.21 10.42
CA TRP A 84 -5.47 -15.53 11.70
C TRP A 84 -4.66 -16.57 12.48
N LYS A 85 -4.97 -16.73 13.77
CA LYS A 85 -4.28 -17.67 14.66
C LYS A 85 -4.40 -19.13 14.19
N GLN A 86 -5.54 -19.49 13.62
CA GLN A 86 -5.91 -20.85 13.22
C GLN A 86 -6.44 -20.87 11.78
N ASP A 87 -6.47 -22.05 11.18
CA ASP A 87 -7.01 -22.26 9.83
C ASP A 87 -8.54 -22.06 9.82
N LEU A 88 -9.08 -21.65 8.66
CA LEU A 88 -10.52 -21.39 8.48
C LEU A 88 -11.41 -22.62 8.73
N ASP A 89 -10.88 -23.81 8.46
CA ASP A 89 -11.59 -25.08 8.61
C ASP A 89 -11.68 -25.55 10.08
N ASP A 90 -11.11 -24.81 11.04
CA ASP A 90 -11.23 -25.14 12.45
C ASP A 90 -12.70 -24.95 12.92
N SER A 91 -13.22 -26.01 13.55
CA SER A 91 -14.53 -26.01 14.21
C SER A 91 -14.73 -24.89 15.23
N HIS A 92 -13.66 -24.34 15.80
CA HIS A 92 -13.70 -23.24 16.79
C HIS A 92 -13.56 -21.85 16.17
N PHE A 93 -13.52 -21.74 14.83
CA PHE A 93 -13.39 -20.44 14.16
C PHE A 93 -14.63 -19.57 14.38
N ASP A 94 -14.41 -18.38 14.95
CA ASP A 94 -15.44 -17.43 15.38
C ASP A 94 -16.44 -17.12 14.26
N ALA A 95 -17.74 -17.28 14.55
CA ALA A 95 -18.81 -17.03 13.60
C ALA A 95 -18.84 -15.58 13.11
N GLN A 96 -18.44 -14.61 13.93
CA GLN A 96 -18.37 -13.20 13.54
C GLN A 96 -17.27 -12.96 12.50
N LEU A 97 -16.11 -13.63 12.68
CA LEU A 97 -15.02 -13.58 11.71
C LEU A 97 -15.36 -14.28 10.39
N ARG A 98 -16.25 -15.29 10.40
CA ARG A 98 -16.69 -15.93 9.15
C ARG A 98 -17.41 -14.93 8.24
N HIS A 99 -18.20 -14.03 8.83
CA HIS A 99 -18.91 -13.00 8.06
C HIS A 99 -17.93 -11.99 7.46
N THR A 100 -16.97 -11.48 8.23
CA THR A 100 -15.99 -10.51 7.72
C THR A 100 -15.12 -11.14 6.63
N VAL A 101 -14.63 -12.37 6.83
CA VAL A 101 -13.85 -13.12 5.82
C VAL A 101 -14.66 -13.36 4.54
N SER A 102 -15.88 -13.90 4.65
CA SER A 102 -16.70 -14.21 3.46
C SER A 102 -17.05 -12.98 2.64
N SER A 103 -17.25 -11.81 3.29
CA SER A 103 -17.53 -10.55 2.60
C SER A 103 -16.48 -10.19 1.53
N TRP A 104 -15.20 -10.53 1.76
CA TRP A 104 -14.13 -10.30 0.80
C TRP A 104 -14.27 -11.19 -0.43
N SER A 105 -14.50 -12.49 -0.25
CA SER A 105 -14.72 -13.43 -1.35
C SER A 105 -15.97 -13.07 -2.15
N ASP A 106 -17.07 -12.76 -1.46
CA ASP A 106 -18.37 -12.48 -2.07
C ASP A 106 -18.35 -11.23 -2.96
N LYS A 107 -17.66 -10.17 -2.51
CA LYS A 107 -17.55 -8.92 -3.27
C LYS A 107 -16.45 -8.94 -4.33
N ASN A 108 -15.51 -9.88 -4.26
CA ASN A 108 -14.33 -9.92 -5.12
C ASN A 108 -14.15 -11.29 -5.80
N ALA A 109 -15.20 -11.79 -6.48
CA ALA A 109 -15.19 -13.11 -7.12
C ALA A 109 -14.05 -13.36 -8.14
N GLY A 110 -13.38 -12.31 -8.65
CA GLY A 110 -12.22 -12.41 -9.52
C GLY A 110 -10.86 -12.46 -8.80
N PHE A 111 -10.84 -12.44 -7.46
CA PHE A 111 -9.64 -12.43 -6.65
C PHE A 111 -9.41 -13.79 -6.01
N VAL A 112 -8.13 -14.16 -5.85
CA VAL A 112 -7.73 -15.28 -5.00
C VAL A 112 -7.68 -14.78 -3.57
N HIS A 113 -8.52 -15.33 -2.70
CA HIS A 113 -8.60 -14.96 -1.30
C HIS A 113 -7.93 -16.03 -0.42
N GLU A 114 -6.85 -15.64 0.25
CA GLU A 114 -6.03 -16.50 1.11
C GLU A 114 -6.10 -16.01 2.57
N VAL A 115 -6.58 -16.87 3.46
CA VAL A 115 -6.54 -16.65 4.91
C VAL A 115 -5.53 -17.61 5.51
N LEU A 116 -4.41 -17.08 5.98
CA LEU A 116 -3.27 -17.88 6.42
C LEU A 116 -3.22 -17.98 7.94
N SER A 117 -3.00 -19.19 8.45
CA SER A 117 -2.64 -19.38 9.85
C SER A 117 -1.25 -18.81 10.17
N ASP A 118 -0.99 -18.48 11.44
CA ASP A 118 0.33 -18.00 11.91
C ASP A 118 1.49 -18.92 11.48
N HIS A 119 1.28 -20.24 11.51
CA HIS A 119 2.26 -21.22 11.06
C HIS A 119 2.54 -21.13 9.55
N THR A 120 1.47 -21.09 8.75
CA THR A 120 1.54 -20.99 7.29
C THR A 120 2.16 -19.66 6.85
N ALA A 121 1.79 -18.57 7.51
CA ALA A 121 2.37 -17.25 7.31
C ALA A 121 3.89 -17.27 7.56
N ALA A 122 4.36 -17.84 8.68
CA ALA A 122 5.77 -17.95 8.99
C ALA A 122 6.55 -18.80 7.96
N ALA A 123 6.00 -19.94 7.54
CA ALA A 123 6.61 -20.79 6.51
C ALA A 123 6.71 -20.06 5.16
N LEU A 124 5.66 -19.32 4.78
CA LEU A 124 5.63 -18.51 3.56
C LEU A 124 6.69 -17.41 3.59
N ILE A 125 6.85 -16.69 4.72
CA ILE A 125 7.89 -15.67 4.87
C ILE A 125 9.29 -16.26 4.72
N ARG A 126 9.58 -17.41 5.34
CA ARG A 126 10.87 -18.09 5.18
C ARG A 126 11.17 -18.40 3.71
N HIS A 127 10.18 -18.87 2.98
CA HIS A 127 10.31 -19.17 1.56
C HIS A 127 10.55 -17.91 0.71
N LEU A 128 9.73 -16.87 0.89
CA LEU A 128 9.82 -15.64 0.10
C LEU A 128 11.11 -14.85 0.35
N TYR A 129 11.64 -14.89 1.57
CA TYR A 129 12.78 -14.08 2.00
C TYR A 129 14.07 -14.89 2.22
N MET A 130 14.18 -16.11 1.66
CA MET A 130 15.37 -16.95 1.82
C MET A 130 16.69 -16.28 1.38
N ASN A 131 16.61 -15.34 0.42
CA ASN A 131 17.77 -14.57 -0.06
C ASN A 131 18.03 -13.28 0.75
N VAL A 132 17.21 -13.00 1.77
CA VAL A 132 17.32 -11.83 2.65
C VAL A 132 17.18 -12.30 4.12
N PRO A 133 18.12 -13.12 4.63
CA PRO A 133 17.98 -13.85 5.90
C PRO A 133 17.76 -12.93 7.11
N LYS A 134 18.23 -11.69 7.07
CA LYS A 134 18.00 -10.67 8.12
C LYS A 134 16.51 -10.40 8.36
N VAL A 135 15.69 -10.46 7.30
CA VAL A 135 14.23 -10.27 7.41
C VAL A 135 13.59 -11.44 8.15
N ILE A 136 14.01 -12.68 7.84
CA ILE A 136 13.55 -13.89 8.52
C ILE A 136 13.93 -13.82 10.00
N GLU A 137 15.20 -13.50 10.29
CA GLU A 137 15.69 -13.36 11.66
C GLU A 137 14.89 -12.31 12.46
N ALA A 138 14.62 -11.15 11.85
CA ALA A 138 13.80 -10.12 12.47
C ALA A 138 12.39 -10.64 12.78
N TYR A 139 11.70 -11.20 11.79
CA TYR A 139 10.34 -11.74 11.94
C TYR A 139 10.26 -12.81 13.05
N GLU A 140 11.22 -13.73 13.11
CA GLU A 140 11.24 -14.79 14.12
C GLU A 140 11.57 -14.29 15.53
N SER A 141 12.36 -13.23 15.63
CA SER A 141 12.77 -12.64 16.93
C SER A 141 11.70 -11.79 17.61
N MET A 142 10.62 -11.43 16.91
CA MET A 142 9.54 -10.62 17.49
C MET A 142 8.84 -11.38 18.63
N PRO A 143 8.69 -10.76 19.82
CA PRO A 143 8.17 -11.45 21.01
C PRO A 143 6.65 -11.63 21.01
N GLU A 144 5.92 -10.83 20.24
CA GLU A 144 4.45 -10.80 20.26
C GLU A 144 3.86 -11.06 18.88
N SER A 145 2.69 -11.72 18.85
CA SER A 145 1.98 -12.04 17.61
C SER A 145 1.52 -10.78 16.85
N ILE A 146 1.15 -9.71 17.55
CA ILE A 146 0.74 -8.45 16.92
C ILE A 146 1.87 -7.83 16.09
N LEU A 147 3.10 -7.84 16.61
CA LEU A 147 4.28 -7.35 15.88
C LEU A 147 4.51 -8.19 14.61
N LYS A 148 4.30 -9.51 14.70
CA LYS A 148 4.44 -10.41 13.55
C LYS A 148 3.34 -10.19 12.51
N ALA A 149 2.09 -10.00 12.93
CA ALA A 149 0.97 -9.72 12.03
C ALA A 149 1.15 -8.37 11.31
N ASP A 150 1.52 -7.32 12.06
CA ASP A 150 1.87 -6.02 11.50
C ASP A 150 3.05 -6.12 10.53
N PHE A 151 4.07 -6.94 10.81
CA PHE A 151 5.19 -7.08 9.88
C PHE A 151 4.82 -7.92 8.65
N PHE A 152 4.03 -8.99 8.86
CA PHE A 152 3.60 -9.92 7.81
C PHE A 152 2.90 -9.19 6.67
N ARG A 153 1.96 -8.29 6.96
CA ARG A 153 1.22 -7.54 5.92
C ARG A 153 2.14 -6.75 4.99
N TYR A 154 3.22 -6.16 5.50
CA TYR A 154 4.18 -5.46 4.65
C TYR A 154 5.04 -6.43 3.84
N LEU A 155 5.42 -7.55 4.44
CA LEU A 155 6.22 -8.58 3.78
C LEU A 155 5.46 -9.23 2.62
N ILE A 156 4.21 -9.66 2.86
CA ILE A 156 3.42 -10.31 1.81
C ILE A 156 3.12 -9.37 0.66
N LEU A 157 2.78 -8.11 0.95
CA LEU A 157 2.54 -7.10 -0.08
C LEU A 157 3.82 -6.72 -0.83
N LEU A 158 4.98 -6.67 -0.15
CA LEU A 158 6.25 -6.41 -0.83
C LEU A 158 6.59 -7.52 -1.82
N ALA A 159 6.40 -8.77 -1.42
CA ALA A 159 6.79 -9.93 -2.20
C ALA A 159 5.78 -10.30 -3.30
N ARG A 160 4.48 -10.19 -3.01
CA ARG A 160 3.39 -10.68 -3.88
C ARG A 160 2.44 -9.59 -4.35
N GLY A 161 2.44 -8.41 -3.73
CA GLY A 161 1.43 -7.39 -3.95
C GLY A 161 0.02 -7.87 -3.61
N GLY A 162 -0.97 -7.20 -4.19
CA GLY A 162 -2.38 -7.47 -3.97
C GLY A 162 -2.93 -6.59 -2.84
N THR A 163 -3.94 -7.10 -2.15
CA THR A 163 -4.61 -6.41 -1.05
C THR A 163 -4.41 -7.22 0.23
N TYR A 164 -3.96 -6.59 1.30
CA TYR A 164 -4.00 -7.16 2.64
C TYR A 164 -5.15 -6.52 3.41
N SER A 165 -5.85 -7.29 4.23
CA SER A 165 -6.78 -6.77 5.23
C SER A 165 -6.79 -7.62 6.50
N ASP A 166 -6.93 -7.00 7.67
CA ASP A 166 -7.12 -7.72 8.93
C ASP A 166 -8.44 -8.52 8.90
N VAL A 167 -8.45 -9.68 9.58
CA VAL A 167 -9.55 -10.65 9.47
C VAL A 167 -10.89 -10.13 10.00
N ASP A 168 -10.88 -9.18 10.94
CA ASP A 168 -12.05 -8.52 11.51
C ASP A 168 -12.48 -7.29 10.69
N THR A 169 -12.05 -7.21 9.43
CA THR A 169 -12.48 -6.18 8.48
C THR A 169 -13.48 -6.74 7.48
N GLU A 170 -14.63 -6.08 7.37
CA GLU A 170 -15.66 -6.36 6.36
C GLU A 170 -15.38 -5.56 5.08
N ALA A 171 -15.42 -6.21 3.92
CA ALA A 171 -15.47 -5.51 2.65
C ALA A 171 -16.88 -4.96 2.43
N LEU A 172 -17.01 -3.64 2.20
CA LEU A 172 -18.28 -2.99 1.86
C LEU A 172 -18.43 -2.79 0.34
N GLN A 173 -17.32 -2.55 -0.35
CA GLN A 173 -17.25 -2.41 -1.81
C GLN A 173 -16.19 -3.34 -2.42
N PRO A 174 -16.39 -3.82 -3.66
CA PRO A 174 -15.36 -4.52 -4.43
C PRO A 174 -14.09 -3.66 -4.58
N ILE A 175 -12.92 -4.28 -4.52
CA ILE A 175 -11.61 -3.63 -4.66
C ILE A 175 -11.51 -2.79 -5.96
N PRO A 176 -11.97 -3.26 -7.14
CA PRO A 176 -11.93 -2.44 -8.35
C PRO A 176 -12.68 -1.10 -8.24
N ASN A 177 -13.64 -0.98 -7.33
CA ASN A 177 -14.42 0.24 -7.14
C ASN A 177 -13.70 1.28 -6.26
N TRP A 178 -12.55 0.94 -5.66
CA TRP A 178 -11.80 1.86 -4.80
C TRP A 178 -11.13 2.99 -5.60
N ILE A 179 -10.87 2.75 -6.89
CA ILE A 179 -10.22 3.70 -7.79
C ILE A 179 -11.32 4.50 -8.53
N PRO A 180 -11.36 5.83 -8.40
CA PRO A 180 -12.28 6.65 -9.16
C PRO A 180 -12.09 6.48 -10.67
N ALA A 181 -13.16 6.56 -11.44
CA ALA A 181 -13.10 6.42 -12.91
C ALA A 181 -12.20 7.47 -13.60
N SER A 182 -11.92 8.59 -12.93
CA SER A 182 -11.00 9.64 -13.42
C SER A 182 -9.52 9.30 -13.25
N VAL A 183 -9.19 8.24 -12.50
CA VAL A 183 -7.82 7.84 -12.21
C VAL A 183 -7.48 6.56 -12.97
N ASP A 184 -6.39 6.58 -13.72
CA ASP A 184 -5.87 5.41 -14.42
C ASP A 184 -5.21 4.43 -13.43
N PRO A 185 -5.76 3.20 -13.23
CA PRO A 185 -5.21 2.21 -12.31
C PRO A 185 -3.77 1.80 -12.65
N MET A 186 -3.35 1.90 -13.92
CA MET A 186 -1.99 1.53 -14.34
C MET A 186 -0.93 2.45 -13.73
N LYS A 187 -1.30 3.70 -13.43
CA LYS A 187 -0.39 4.71 -12.85
C LYS A 187 -0.24 4.60 -11.33
N LEU A 188 -1.09 3.82 -10.67
CA LEU A 188 -1.06 3.64 -9.23
C LEU A 188 -0.18 2.44 -8.85
N GLY A 189 0.61 2.59 -7.80
CA GLY A 189 1.45 1.56 -7.18
C GLY A 189 1.00 1.16 -5.78
N LEU A 190 0.25 2.03 -5.11
CA LEU A 190 -0.18 1.87 -3.73
C LEU A 190 -1.52 2.57 -3.51
N ILE A 191 -2.42 1.95 -2.75
CA ILE A 191 -3.66 2.55 -2.27
C ILE A 191 -3.69 2.42 -0.76
N VAL A 192 -3.87 3.57 -0.09
CA VAL A 192 -3.95 3.68 1.38
C VAL A 192 -5.14 4.54 1.76
N GLY A 193 -5.78 4.22 2.87
CA GLY A 193 -6.81 5.08 3.47
C GLY A 193 -6.28 5.83 4.68
N ILE A 194 -6.96 6.91 5.04
CA ILE A 194 -6.77 7.55 6.34
C ILE A 194 -7.50 6.71 7.41
N GLU A 195 -6.80 6.39 8.50
CA GLU A 195 -7.38 5.73 9.68
C GLU A 195 -7.82 6.76 10.71
N ALA A 196 -6.96 7.73 10.99
CA ALA A 196 -7.21 8.75 11.98
C ALA A 196 -6.72 10.12 11.48
N ASP A 197 -7.55 11.14 11.69
CA ASP A 197 -7.25 12.56 11.44
C ASP A 197 -7.70 13.41 12.66
N PRO A 198 -7.10 13.20 13.84
CA PRO A 198 -7.52 13.86 15.07
C PRO A 198 -7.28 15.37 15.03
N ASP A 199 -8.36 16.15 14.98
CA ASP A 199 -8.30 17.61 15.08
C ASP A 199 -8.53 18.10 16.51
N ARG A 200 -7.62 17.73 17.41
CA ARG A 200 -7.68 18.06 18.85
C ARG A 200 -6.28 18.40 19.41
N PRO A 201 -6.13 19.37 20.33
CA PRO A 201 -4.80 19.78 20.84
C PRO A 201 -4.01 18.66 21.54
N ASP A 202 -4.70 17.71 22.16
CA ASP A 202 -4.15 16.58 22.90
C ASP A 202 -4.02 15.30 22.05
N TRP A 203 -4.04 15.42 20.72
CA TRP A 203 -3.95 14.24 19.83
C TRP A 203 -2.73 13.36 20.13
N LYS A 204 -1.62 13.96 20.55
CA LYS A 204 -0.35 13.25 20.85
C LYS A 204 -0.45 12.26 21.99
N ASP A 205 -1.46 12.39 22.85
CA ASP A 205 -1.66 11.50 23.99
C ASP A 205 -2.35 10.18 23.62
N TRP A 206 -2.94 10.13 22.41
CA TRP A 206 -3.82 9.06 21.93
C TRP A 206 -3.41 8.50 20.57
N TYR A 207 -2.78 9.30 19.72
CA TYR A 207 -2.41 8.98 18.35
C TYR A 207 -0.91 9.13 18.13
N ALA A 208 -0.34 8.22 17.35
CA ALA A 208 1.08 8.24 17.04
C ALA A 208 1.45 9.46 16.19
N ARG A 209 0.56 9.89 15.28
CA ARG A 209 0.80 10.99 14.32
C ARG A 209 -0.45 11.85 14.13
N ARG A 210 -0.28 13.10 13.65
CA ARG A 210 -1.40 14.04 13.42
C ARG A 210 -2.39 13.53 12.37
N ILE A 211 -1.90 12.75 11.40
CA ILE A 211 -2.71 11.87 10.54
C ILE A 211 -2.05 10.51 10.61
N GLN A 212 -2.86 9.45 10.63
CA GLN A 212 -2.40 8.08 10.48
C GLN A 212 -3.02 7.46 9.24
N PHE A 213 -2.17 6.87 8.39
CA PHE A 213 -2.65 6.02 7.31
C PHE A 213 -3.01 4.65 7.89
N CYS A 214 -4.11 4.11 7.41
CA CYS A 214 -4.57 2.77 7.71
C CYS A 214 -3.51 1.75 7.28
N GLN A 215 -3.11 0.90 8.23
CA GLN A 215 -2.24 -0.24 7.99
C GLN A 215 -2.98 -1.58 7.97
N TRP A 216 -4.19 -1.66 8.54
CA TRP A 216 -4.97 -2.89 8.63
C TRP A 216 -5.72 -3.20 7.32
N THR A 217 -5.70 -2.30 6.33
CA THR A 217 -6.05 -2.57 4.92
C THR A 217 -5.15 -1.75 4.00
N ILE A 218 -4.48 -2.43 3.06
CA ILE A 218 -3.54 -1.81 2.10
C ILE A 218 -3.64 -2.56 0.78
N GLN A 219 -3.63 -1.85 -0.36
CA GLN A 219 -3.43 -2.47 -1.68
C GLN A 219 -2.14 -1.97 -2.31
N ALA A 220 -1.30 -2.87 -2.83
CA ALA A 220 0.00 -2.51 -3.38
C ALA A 220 0.42 -3.38 -4.57
N LYS A 221 1.23 -2.80 -5.46
CA LYS A 221 2.04 -3.56 -6.42
C LYS A 221 3.24 -4.19 -5.71
N PRO A 222 3.70 -5.38 -6.14
CA PRO A 222 4.89 -5.99 -5.58
C PRO A 222 6.11 -5.07 -5.78
N GLY A 223 7.01 -5.06 -4.81
CA GLY A 223 8.23 -4.26 -4.86
C GLY A 223 8.08 -2.77 -4.53
N HIS A 224 6.88 -2.26 -4.25
CA HIS A 224 6.62 -0.82 -4.06
C HIS A 224 7.61 -0.16 -3.07
N PRO A 225 8.19 1.03 -3.38
CA PRO A 225 9.26 1.62 -2.57
C PRO A 225 8.88 1.93 -1.11
N VAL A 226 7.61 2.25 -0.83
CA VAL A 226 7.10 2.41 0.55
C VAL A 226 7.25 1.11 1.34
N LEU A 227 6.79 -0.01 0.76
CA LEU A 227 6.84 -1.33 1.40
C LEU A 227 8.29 -1.78 1.61
N ARG A 228 9.17 -1.51 0.65
CA ARG A 228 10.60 -1.78 0.78
C ARG A 228 11.22 -1.02 1.95
N GLU A 229 10.86 0.25 2.11
CA GLU A 229 11.41 1.11 3.17
C GLU A 229 10.92 0.65 4.55
N ILE A 230 9.62 0.42 4.73
CA ILE A 230 9.10 -0.05 6.03
C ILE A 230 9.65 -1.43 6.39
N VAL A 231 9.75 -2.38 5.43
CA VAL A 231 10.32 -3.70 5.72
C VAL A 231 11.78 -3.59 6.17
N ALA A 232 12.58 -2.72 5.52
CA ALA A 232 13.95 -2.48 5.93
C ALA A 232 14.03 -1.86 7.32
N LYS A 233 13.24 -0.82 7.61
CA LYS A 233 13.19 -0.15 8.92
C LYS A 233 12.81 -1.12 10.04
N ILE A 234 11.72 -1.88 9.87
CA ILE A 234 11.28 -2.85 10.87
C ILE A 234 12.38 -3.90 11.10
N THR A 235 12.99 -4.41 10.03
CA THR A 235 14.08 -5.39 10.12
C THR A 235 15.26 -4.83 10.92
N GLU A 236 15.75 -3.65 10.57
CA GLU A 236 16.91 -3.02 11.21
C GLU A 236 16.63 -2.68 12.68
N THR A 237 15.47 -2.09 12.97
CA THR A 237 15.02 -1.78 14.34
C THR A 237 14.90 -3.04 15.19
N THR A 238 14.33 -4.11 14.64
CA THR A 238 14.13 -5.39 15.35
C THR A 238 15.47 -6.05 15.67
N LEU A 239 16.38 -6.12 14.70
CA LEU A 239 17.72 -6.69 14.93
C LEU A 239 18.55 -5.84 15.89
N GLN A 240 18.41 -4.52 15.86
CA GLN A 240 19.05 -3.63 16.83
C GLN A 240 18.49 -3.87 18.24
N LYS A 241 17.16 -3.93 18.41
CA LYS A 241 16.52 -4.28 19.69
C LYS A 241 16.96 -5.65 20.19
N LYS A 242 17.07 -6.65 19.30
CA LYS A 242 17.59 -7.99 19.63
C LYS A 242 19.02 -7.93 20.16
N LYS A 243 19.91 -7.22 19.45
CA LYS A 243 21.31 -7.02 19.85
C LYS A 243 21.43 -6.34 21.21
N ASP A 244 20.54 -5.38 21.49
CA ASP A 244 20.54 -4.61 22.73
C ASP A 244 19.80 -5.30 23.89
N GLY A 245 19.18 -6.47 23.66
CA GLY A 245 18.38 -7.18 24.66
C GLY A 245 17.06 -6.47 25.00
N LYS A 246 16.53 -5.63 24.10
CA LYS A 246 15.35 -4.76 24.26
C LYS A 246 14.16 -5.19 23.40
N LEU A 247 14.01 -6.50 23.16
CA LEU A 247 12.85 -7.01 22.42
C LEU A 247 11.56 -6.93 23.23
N ASN A 248 11.65 -7.20 24.53
CA ASN A 248 10.47 -7.22 25.40
C ASN A 248 9.86 -5.82 25.53
N LEU A 249 8.56 -5.73 25.25
CA LEU A 249 7.78 -4.51 25.41
C LEU A 249 7.52 -4.23 26.90
N PRO A 250 7.45 -2.95 27.32
CA PRO A 250 7.06 -2.58 28.67
C PRO A 250 5.62 -3.03 28.97
N GLY A 251 5.28 -3.18 30.27
CA GLY A 251 3.94 -3.62 30.71
C GLY A 251 2.92 -2.48 30.89
N SER A 252 3.24 -1.24 30.49
CA SER A 252 2.47 -0.02 30.79
C SER A 252 1.88 0.62 29.52
N LYS A 253 1.32 1.84 29.63
CA LYS A 253 0.85 2.68 28.51
C LYS A 253 1.89 2.84 27.38
N GLU A 254 3.18 2.75 27.71
CA GLU A 254 4.29 2.79 26.75
C GLU A 254 4.26 1.63 25.75
N ARG A 255 3.66 0.49 26.13
CA ARG A 255 3.50 -0.69 25.27
C ARG A 255 2.78 -0.38 23.96
N GLY A 256 1.67 0.35 24.06
CA GLY A 256 0.85 0.73 22.90
C GLY A 256 1.63 1.63 21.96
N SER A 257 2.33 2.64 22.50
CA SER A 257 3.18 3.53 21.70
C SER A 257 4.31 2.77 21.01
N ASP A 258 4.99 1.88 21.74
CA ASP A 258 6.09 1.09 21.20
C ASP A 258 5.63 0.16 20.06
N ILE A 259 4.46 -0.47 20.17
CA ILE A 259 3.88 -1.27 19.07
C ILE A 259 3.60 -0.37 17.86
N MET A 260 2.94 0.78 18.09
CA MET A 260 2.57 1.71 17.02
C MET A 260 3.78 2.26 16.26
N ASP A 261 4.89 2.54 16.96
CA ASP A 261 6.11 3.08 16.37
C ASP A 261 7.11 2.00 15.88
N TRP A 262 6.94 0.73 16.28
CA TRP A 262 7.81 -0.35 15.84
C TRP A 262 7.30 -1.03 14.56
N THR A 263 6.04 -1.49 14.55
CA THR A 263 5.45 -2.19 13.40
C THR A 263 4.10 -1.62 12.98
N GLY A 264 3.49 -0.80 13.84
CA GLY A 264 2.12 -0.35 13.67
C GLY A 264 1.95 0.92 12.81
N PRO A 265 0.84 1.67 13.01
CA PRO A 265 0.45 2.76 12.11
C PRO A 265 1.40 3.97 12.14
N GLY A 266 2.20 4.15 13.20
CA GLY A 266 3.16 5.25 13.32
C GLY A 266 4.29 5.13 12.31
N VAL A 267 5.03 4.01 12.34
CA VAL A 267 6.13 3.74 11.39
C VAL A 267 5.65 3.61 9.95
N TRP A 268 4.43 3.10 9.75
CA TRP A 268 3.76 3.06 8.45
C TRP A 268 3.53 4.44 7.88
N THR A 269 2.94 5.31 8.68
CA THR A 269 2.67 6.68 8.28
C THR A 269 3.97 7.41 7.94
N ASP A 270 5.02 7.23 8.73
CA ASP A 270 6.33 7.81 8.47
C ASP A 270 6.95 7.29 7.16
N ALA A 271 6.81 6.00 6.86
CA ALA A 271 7.32 5.42 5.61
C ALA A 271 6.60 5.98 4.38
N VAL A 272 5.28 6.20 4.46
CA VAL A 272 4.49 6.84 3.38
C VAL A 272 4.93 8.29 3.17
N PHE A 273 5.05 9.08 4.24
CA PHE A 273 5.53 10.47 4.12
C PHE A 273 6.98 10.56 3.65
N GLU A 274 7.86 9.67 4.09
CA GLU A 274 9.24 9.62 3.59
C GLU A 274 9.26 9.35 2.09
N TYR A 275 8.42 8.44 1.60
CA TYR A 275 8.30 8.20 0.17
C TYR A 275 7.87 9.46 -0.58
N PHE A 276 6.79 10.13 -0.12
CA PHE A 276 6.33 11.37 -0.75
C PHE A 276 7.43 12.43 -0.81
N ASN A 277 8.18 12.58 0.28
CA ASN A 277 9.26 13.58 0.37
C ASN A 277 10.59 13.12 -0.25
N ASN A 278 10.67 11.90 -0.78
CA ASN A 278 11.82 11.43 -1.54
C ASN A 278 11.66 11.76 -3.03
N ARG A 279 12.21 12.91 -3.44
CA ARG A 279 12.09 13.45 -4.81
C ARG A 279 12.48 12.46 -5.92
N VAL A 280 13.43 11.57 -5.65
CA VAL A 280 13.89 10.56 -6.64
C VAL A 280 12.86 9.44 -6.79
N LYS A 281 12.25 9.00 -5.69
CA LYS A 281 11.27 7.91 -5.68
C LYS A 281 9.88 8.40 -6.13
N SER A 282 9.43 9.54 -5.61
CA SER A 282 8.07 10.06 -5.84
C SER A 282 7.94 11.02 -7.02
N GLY A 283 9.03 11.61 -7.49
CA GLY A 283 8.99 12.68 -8.49
C GLY A 283 8.33 13.98 -8.01
N LEU A 284 8.01 14.10 -6.71
CA LEU A 284 7.42 15.30 -6.15
C LEU A 284 8.51 16.34 -5.82
N HIS A 285 8.23 17.61 -6.11
CA HIS A 285 9.17 18.71 -5.88
C HIS A 285 8.83 19.56 -4.65
N GLN A 286 7.62 19.39 -4.11
CA GLN A 286 7.09 20.10 -2.97
C GLN A 286 7.04 19.18 -1.75
N ASP A 287 7.25 19.76 -0.57
CA ASP A 287 7.21 19.03 0.68
C ASP A 287 5.76 18.64 0.98
N VAL A 288 5.55 17.36 1.28
CA VAL A 288 4.24 16.78 1.57
C VAL A 288 4.12 16.57 3.07
N THR A 289 3.05 17.08 3.67
CA THR A 289 2.80 17.01 5.10
C THR A 289 1.37 16.55 5.40
N TRP A 290 1.04 16.35 6.68
CA TRP A 290 -0.34 16.02 7.08
C TRP A 290 -1.37 17.05 6.60
N ARG A 291 -0.97 18.31 6.35
CA ARG A 291 -1.87 19.36 5.85
C ARG A 291 -2.41 19.07 4.45
N ASP A 292 -1.71 18.23 3.68
CA ASP A 292 -2.15 17.81 2.36
C ASP A 292 -3.32 16.82 2.39
N PHE A 293 -3.58 16.21 3.55
CA PHE A 293 -4.52 15.10 3.71
C PHE A 293 -5.58 15.33 4.81
N THR A 294 -5.41 16.35 5.66
CA THR A 294 -6.38 16.64 6.71
C THR A 294 -7.70 17.10 6.10
N GLY A 295 -8.82 16.60 6.64
CA GLY A 295 -10.16 16.90 6.13
C GLY A 295 -10.43 16.35 4.72
N LEU A 296 -9.67 15.35 4.25
CA LEU A 296 -9.86 14.77 2.92
C LEU A 296 -11.27 14.14 2.81
N LYS A 297 -12.04 14.59 1.81
CA LYS A 297 -13.40 14.09 1.54
C LYS A 297 -13.52 13.25 0.27
N GLU A 298 -12.56 13.36 -0.64
CA GLU A 298 -12.52 12.60 -1.90
C GLU A 298 -11.13 11.97 -2.09
N PRO A 299 -11.02 10.85 -2.82
CA PRO A 299 -9.73 10.24 -3.14
C PRO A 299 -8.75 11.21 -3.80
N LYS A 300 -7.50 11.22 -3.34
CA LYS A 300 -6.44 12.11 -3.84
C LYS A 300 -5.25 11.29 -4.32
N SER A 301 -4.95 11.37 -5.61
CA SER A 301 -3.72 10.81 -6.19
C SER A 301 -2.53 11.72 -5.89
N MET A 302 -1.44 11.13 -5.42
CA MET A 302 -0.17 11.81 -5.16
C MET A 302 0.98 10.88 -5.52
N SER A 303 1.84 11.27 -6.48
CA SER A 303 2.74 10.32 -7.16
C SER A 303 1.93 9.14 -7.73
N ASP A 304 2.39 7.91 -7.53
CA ASP A 304 1.69 6.66 -7.80
C ASP A 304 0.88 6.14 -6.59
N VAL A 305 0.60 6.98 -5.58
CA VAL A 305 -0.20 6.60 -4.42
C VAL A 305 -1.60 7.21 -4.49
N LEU A 306 -2.64 6.39 -4.34
CA LEU A 306 -4.01 6.88 -4.13
C LEU A 306 -4.30 6.92 -2.63
N VAL A 307 -4.51 8.12 -2.10
CA VAL A 307 -4.92 8.32 -0.71
C VAL A 307 -6.42 8.46 -0.63
N LEU A 308 -7.06 7.57 0.13
CA LEU A 308 -8.50 7.53 0.32
C LEU A 308 -8.91 8.30 1.59
N PRO A 309 -10.06 9.01 1.56
CA PRO A 309 -10.55 9.73 2.73
C PRO A 309 -10.88 8.77 3.87
N ILE A 310 -10.93 9.29 5.10
CA ILE A 310 -11.17 8.49 6.31
C ILE A 310 -12.45 7.65 6.22
N THR A 311 -13.51 8.19 5.61
CA THR A 311 -14.76 7.47 5.32
C THR A 311 -14.55 6.16 4.57
N SER A 312 -13.49 6.03 3.77
CA SER A 312 -13.30 4.85 2.94
C SER A 312 -12.91 3.64 3.73
N PHE A 313 -11.98 3.82 4.67
CA PHE A 313 -11.43 2.71 5.45
C PHE A 313 -11.95 2.73 6.90
N SER A 314 -12.27 3.90 7.47
CA SER A 314 -12.84 4.00 8.82
C SER A 314 -14.24 4.64 8.83
N PRO A 315 -15.22 4.15 8.05
CA PRO A 315 -16.59 4.66 8.12
C PRO A 315 -17.24 4.31 9.46
N GLY A 316 -18.20 5.13 9.88
CA GLY A 316 -19.06 4.85 11.03
C GLY A 316 -18.40 5.04 12.40
N ILE A 317 -17.15 5.52 12.47
CA ILE A 317 -16.47 5.82 13.74
C ILE A 317 -17.02 7.07 14.44
N GLY A 318 -17.85 7.87 13.76
CA GLY A 318 -18.55 9.04 14.34
C GLY A 318 -17.64 10.21 14.72
N GLN A 319 -16.36 10.19 14.34
CA GLN A 319 -15.36 11.19 14.67
C GLN A 319 -14.48 11.55 13.46
N MET A 320 -13.73 12.66 13.57
CA MET A 320 -12.74 13.10 12.57
C MET A 320 -13.31 13.31 11.16
N GLY A 321 -14.62 13.54 11.06
CA GLY A 321 -15.31 13.76 9.79
C GLY A 321 -15.55 12.49 8.96
N ALA A 322 -15.46 11.29 9.56
CA ALA A 322 -15.87 10.05 8.93
C ALA A 322 -17.39 9.97 8.78
N GLU A 323 -17.85 9.61 7.59
CA GLU A 323 -19.27 9.39 7.30
C GLU A 323 -19.69 7.94 7.64
N ASN A 324 -20.97 7.62 7.52
CA ASN A 324 -21.53 6.30 7.84
C ASN A 324 -21.07 5.20 6.86
N ASP A 325 -21.27 3.95 7.25
CA ASP A 325 -20.95 2.75 6.46
C ASP A 325 -21.80 2.57 5.19
N ASN A 326 -22.95 3.24 5.10
CA ASN A 326 -23.75 3.30 3.86
C ASN A 326 -23.27 4.37 2.86
N HIS A 327 -22.23 5.14 3.20
CA HIS A 327 -21.70 6.17 2.31
C HIS A 327 -21.09 5.52 1.04
N PRO A 328 -21.24 6.10 -0.17
CA PRO A 328 -20.69 5.50 -1.39
C PRO A 328 -19.17 5.28 -1.38
N LEU A 329 -18.45 6.12 -0.63
CA LEU A 329 -17.02 5.98 -0.41
C LEU A 329 -16.66 4.98 0.69
N ALA A 330 -17.60 4.45 1.47
CA ALA A 330 -17.31 3.45 2.50
C ALA A 330 -16.94 2.11 1.84
N PHE A 331 -15.65 1.76 1.86
CA PHE A 331 -15.11 0.63 1.11
C PHE A 331 -14.87 -0.59 1.98
N VAL A 332 -14.42 -0.37 3.21
CA VAL A 332 -14.20 -1.43 4.20
C VAL A 332 -14.65 -0.94 5.58
N LYS A 333 -14.97 -1.87 6.48
CA LYS A 333 -15.37 -1.57 7.87
C LYS A 333 -14.66 -2.49 8.84
N HIS A 334 -13.76 -1.91 9.63
CA HIS A 334 -13.07 -2.60 10.70
C HIS A 334 -13.99 -2.79 11.92
N LYS A 335 -14.03 -3.98 12.52
CA LYS A 335 -14.86 -4.27 13.71
C LYS A 335 -14.18 -3.92 15.04
N PHE A 336 -12.89 -3.59 15.01
CA PHE A 336 -12.09 -3.17 16.17
C PHE A 336 -12.12 -4.19 17.32
N GLU A 337 -12.09 -5.48 17.01
CA GLU A 337 -12.23 -6.52 18.03
C GLU A 337 -11.06 -6.51 19.03
N GLY A 338 -9.91 -5.98 18.63
CA GLY A 338 -8.78 -5.76 19.53
C GLY A 338 -8.31 -7.05 20.20
N SER A 339 -8.43 -8.19 19.50
CA SER A 339 -8.23 -9.55 20.05
C SER A 339 -6.82 -9.84 20.58
N TRP A 340 -5.88 -8.92 20.35
CA TRP A 340 -4.53 -8.92 20.91
C TRP A 340 -4.40 -8.10 22.21
N LYS A 341 -5.32 -7.17 22.49
CA LYS A 341 -5.38 -6.42 23.74
C LYS A 341 -5.95 -7.29 24.86
N PRO A 342 -5.57 -7.06 26.13
CA PRO A 342 -6.31 -7.54 27.28
C PRO A 342 -7.80 -7.18 27.19
N GLU A 343 -8.69 -8.06 27.64
CA GLU A 343 -10.14 -7.89 27.49
C GLU A 343 -10.66 -6.57 28.10
N ASN A 344 -10.05 -6.13 29.20
CA ASN A 344 -10.33 -4.85 29.86
C ASN A 344 -9.87 -3.60 29.08
N GLU A 345 -9.12 -3.77 27.99
CA GLU A 345 -8.64 -2.69 27.11
C GLU A 345 -9.34 -2.70 25.73
N ARG A 346 -10.24 -3.66 25.47
CA ARG A 346 -10.93 -3.83 24.17
C ARG A 346 -12.10 -2.86 23.94
N MET A 347 -12.38 -1.96 24.88
CA MET A 347 -13.54 -1.06 24.84
C MET A 347 -13.13 0.37 25.25
N ILE A 348 -12.20 0.97 24.52
CA ILE A 348 -12.00 2.43 24.52
C ILE A 348 -11.63 2.84 23.09
N THR A 349 -12.63 3.08 22.25
CA THR A 349 -12.51 3.79 20.97
C THR A 349 -13.75 4.61 20.72
#